data_AF-A0A923EBU5-F1
#
_entry.id   AF-A0A923EBU5-F1
#
_cell.length_a   1.000
_cell.length_b   1.000
_cell.length_c   1.000
_cell.angle_alpha   90.00
_cell.angle_beta   90.00
_cell.angle_gamma   90.00
#
_symmetry.space_group_name_H-M   'P 1'
#
loop_
_entity.id
_entity.type
_entity.pdbx_description
1 polymer ?
#
loop_
_entity_poly.entity_id
_entity_poly.type
_entity_poly.pdbx_seq_one_letter_code
_entity_poly.pdbx_strand_id
1 'polypeptide(L)'
;MKIAIPATAPDLGASVETRLGAAPYLLVIDIEDLSFEAVAGPPPSTGPGAGIAAISIVTGMGAKAILVGFISPHIALTLEKNGIEVITPVGGSVMDAVIKYRQGALPGMAGDSQQPDVKLASHTGPQLQAAFRKAARQFFSIIPVLAGVILLVGLFRGFVSQGLLLTIFSGNVIQDTLWGACIGSVLSGNPVNSYVVGETLLKMGVSLFGAAALMLSWVNVGLLQLPAEISALGTRFAVSRTIAAFLMAIVVSILTVILTGGRV
;
A
#
# COMPACT_ATOMS: atom_id res chain seq x y z
N MET A 1 2.97 1.31 -21.21
CA MET A 1 4.45 1.44 -21.04
C MET A 1 4.74 2.34 -19.85
N LYS A 2 5.61 1.94 -18.91
CA LYS A 2 5.87 2.71 -17.69
C LYS A 2 7.04 3.70 -17.81
N ILE A 3 6.86 4.92 -17.32
CA ILE A 3 7.89 5.95 -17.22
C ILE A 3 8.03 6.42 -15.77
N ALA A 4 9.25 6.69 -15.31
CA ALA A 4 9.51 7.20 -13.97
C ALA A 4 9.76 8.72 -14.01
N ILE A 5 9.18 9.46 -13.07
CA ILE A 5 9.34 10.91 -12.94
C ILE A 5 9.62 11.25 -11.47
N PRO A 6 10.77 11.83 -11.14
CA PRO A 6 11.06 12.36 -9.81
C PRO A 6 10.17 13.58 -9.55
N ALA A 7 9.49 13.63 -8.40
CA ALA A 7 8.47 14.64 -8.12
C ALA A 7 8.60 15.22 -6.71
N THR A 8 8.15 16.47 -6.54
CA THR A 8 8.11 17.15 -5.24
C THR A 8 7.01 16.63 -4.31
N ALA A 9 5.95 16.03 -4.86
CA ALA A 9 4.78 15.53 -4.14
C ALA A 9 4.21 14.26 -4.82
N PRO A 10 3.42 13.43 -4.11
CA PRO A 10 2.92 12.15 -4.61
C PRO A 10 1.69 12.29 -5.52
N ASP A 11 1.69 13.26 -6.44
CA ASP A 11 0.56 13.56 -7.33
C ASP A 11 1.03 14.03 -8.72
N LEU A 12 0.15 13.94 -9.72
CA LEU A 12 0.47 14.32 -11.12
C LEU A 12 0.59 15.84 -11.34
N GLY A 13 0.10 16.66 -10.40
CA GLY A 13 0.24 18.12 -10.44
C GLY A 13 1.58 18.60 -9.92
N ALA A 14 2.30 17.74 -9.18
CA ALA A 14 3.61 18.03 -8.63
C ALA A 14 4.61 18.50 -9.69
N SER A 15 5.60 19.26 -9.25
CA SER A 15 6.70 19.68 -10.10
C SER A 15 7.69 18.55 -10.26
N VAL A 16 8.24 18.40 -11.47
CA VAL A 16 9.37 17.50 -11.73
C VAL A 16 10.59 18.00 -10.94
N GLU A 17 11.19 17.10 -10.17
CA GLU A 17 12.33 17.44 -9.33
C GLU A 17 13.59 17.65 -10.18
N THR A 18 14.40 18.64 -9.80
CA THR A 18 15.61 18.99 -10.55
C THR A 18 16.70 17.94 -10.36
N ARG A 19 16.80 17.32 -9.18
CA ARG A 19 17.83 16.33 -8.86
C ARG A 19 17.22 14.99 -8.48
N LEU A 20 17.54 13.93 -9.21
CA LEU A 20 17.05 12.58 -8.93
C LEU A 20 17.27 12.13 -7.47
N GLY A 21 18.46 12.37 -6.93
CA GLY A 21 18.83 11.96 -5.57
C GLY A 21 18.25 12.82 -4.44
N ALA A 22 17.59 13.94 -4.76
CA ALA A 22 16.92 14.81 -3.79
C ALA A 22 15.39 14.72 -3.88
N ALA A 23 14.86 13.90 -4.80
CA ALA A 23 13.44 13.77 -5.00
C ALA A 23 12.79 13.10 -3.80
N PRO A 24 11.79 13.72 -3.16
CA PRO A 24 11.05 13.09 -2.06
C PRO A 24 10.16 11.96 -2.56
N TYR A 25 9.76 11.99 -3.84
CA TYR A 25 8.93 10.96 -4.46
C TYR A 25 9.43 10.59 -5.86
N LEU A 26 9.21 9.33 -6.23
CA LEU A 26 9.34 8.81 -7.59
C LEU A 26 7.96 8.33 -8.05
N LEU A 27 7.44 8.98 -9.09
CA LEU A 27 6.17 8.61 -9.71
C LEU A 27 6.44 7.68 -10.89
N VAL A 28 5.86 6.49 -10.89
CA VAL A 28 5.89 5.59 -12.05
C VAL A 28 4.54 5.60 -12.72
N ILE A 29 4.50 6.14 -13.93
CA ILE A 29 3.28 6.44 -14.67
C ILE A 29 3.20 5.51 -15.88
N ASP A 30 2.06 4.84 -16.08
CA ASP A 30 1.79 4.17 -17.34
C ASP A 30 1.35 5.19 -18.39
N ILE A 31 2.14 5.31 -19.45
CA ILE A 31 1.89 6.23 -20.55
C ILE A 31 0.60 5.90 -21.29
N GLU A 32 0.00 4.73 -21.16
CA GLU A 32 -1.19 4.33 -21.93
C GLU A 32 -2.48 4.85 -21.29
N ASP A 33 -2.59 4.81 -19.97
CA ASP A 33 -3.81 5.14 -19.24
C ASP A 33 -3.63 6.18 -18.11
N LEU A 34 -2.43 6.74 -17.98
CA LEU A 34 -2.03 7.73 -16.97
C LEU A 34 -2.17 7.24 -15.51
N SER A 35 -2.32 5.93 -15.29
CA SER A 35 -2.22 5.37 -13.95
C SER A 35 -0.82 5.58 -13.40
N PHE A 36 -0.69 5.89 -12.12
CA PHE A 36 0.61 6.11 -11.51
C PHE A 36 0.71 5.52 -10.11
N GLU A 37 1.93 5.14 -9.75
CA GLU A 37 2.32 4.71 -8.42
C GLU A 37 3.33 5.72 -7.87
N ALA A 38 3.09 6.22 -6.65
CA ALA A 38 3.99 7.14 -5.97
C ALA A 38 4.79 6.37 -4.92
N VAL A 39 6.10 6.30 -5.09
CA VAL A 39 7.01 5.65 -4.14
C VAL A 39 7.87 6.70 -3.46
N ALA A 40 8.24 6.45 -2.21
CA ALA A 40 9.21 7.27 -1.51
C ALA A 40 10.51 7.34 -2.33
N GLY A 41 11.03 8.55 -2.48
CA GLY A 41 12.30 8.77 -3.14
C GLY A 41 13.49 8.17 -2.37
N PRO A 42 14.66 8.14 -3.00
CA PRO A 42 15.87 7.64 -2.36
C PRO A 42 16.19 8.43 -1.08
N PRO A 43 16.70 7.79 -0.03
CA PRO A 43 17.05 8.48 1.20
C PRO A 43 18.08 9.59 0.94
N PRO A 44 17.96 10.75 1.60
CA PRO A 44 18.91 11.84 1.45
C PRO A 44 20.30 11.36 1.88
N SER A 45 21.24 11.27 0.94
CA SER A 45 22.60 10.81 1.20
C SER A 45 23.62 11.84 0.74
N THR A 46 24.62 12.13 1.57
CA THR A 46 25.76 12.98 1.24
C THR A 46 26.78 12.16 0.43
N GLY A 47 26.43 11.73 -0.79
CA GLY A 47 27.29 10.90 -1.65
C GLY A 47 26.56 10.26 -2.84
N PRO A 48 27.21 9.37 -3.60
CA PRO A 48 26.62 8.69 -4.78
C PRO A 48 25.44 7.77 -4.46
N GLY A 49 25.20 7.47 -3.17
CA GLY A 49 24.23 6.48 -2.70
C GLY A 49 22.79 6.75 -3.12
N ALA A 50 22.37 8.02 -3.16
CA ALA A 50 21.02 8.41 -3.58
C ALA A 50 20.74 8.09 -5.06
N GLY A 51 21.76 8.20 -5.92
CA GLY A 51 21.62 7.86 -7.35
C GLY A 51 21.50 6.35 -7.58
N ILE A 52 22.28 5.55 -6.86
CA ILE A 52 22.22 4.08 -6.93
C ILE A 52 20.87 3.58 -6.39
N ALA A 53 20.40 4.15 -5.27
CA ALA A 53 19.09 3.83 -4.72
C ALA A 53 17.97 4.15 -5.73
N ALA A 54 18.03 5.30 -6.41
CA ALA A 54 17.08 5.65 -7.45
C ALA A 54 17.08 4.64 -8.62
N ILE A 55 18.26 4.18 -9.07
CA ILE A 55 18.36 3.13 -10.11
C ILE A 55 17.65 1.86 -9.68
N SER A 56 17.89 1.39 -8.46
CA SER A 56 17.27 0.15 -7.94
C SER A 56 15.74 0.29 -7.86
N ILE A 57 15.25 1.45 -7.41
CA ILE A 57 13.82 1.74 -7.29
C ILE A 57 13.16 1.75 -8.68
N VAL A 58 13.74 2.48 -9.64
CA VAL A 58 13.19 2.63 -11.00
C VAL A 58 13.23 1.30 -11.77
N THR A 59 14.32 0.53 -11.64
CA THR A 59 14.45 -0.79 -12.27
C THR A 59 13.47 -1.79 -11.67
N GLY A 60 13.32 -1.82 -10.34
CA GLY A 60 12.40 -2.71 -9.64
C GLY A 60 10.92 -2.49 -10.01
N MET A 61 10.55 -1.26 -10.36
CA MET A 61 9.17 -0.92 -10.79
C MET A 61 8.89 -1.20 -12.28
N GLY A 62 9.91 -1.61 -13.04
CA GLY A 62 9.79 -1.92 -14.47
C GLY A 62 9.54 -0.70 -15.35
N ALA A 63 10.05 0.47 -14.96
CA ALA A 63 10.03 1.66 -15.80
C ALA A 63 11.00 1.47 -16.98
N LYS A 64 10.59 1.89 -18.18
CA LYS A 64 11.41 1.82 -19.42
C LYS A 64 12.08 3.15 -19.76
N ALA A 65 11.58 4.25 -19.21
CA ALA A 65 12.20 5.55 -19.35
C ALA A 65 12.11 6.33 -18.03
N ILE A 66 13.02 7.27 -17.82
CA ILE A 66 12.99 8.23 -16.72
C ILE A 66 13.08 9.65 -17.26
N LEU A 67 12.19 10.52 -16.79
CA LEU A 67 12.19 11.95 -17.12
C LEU A 67 12.69 12.73 -15.92
N VAL A 68 13.79 13.45 -16.07
CA VAL A 68 14.44 14.13 -14.95
C VAL A 68 14.98 15.49 -15.36
N GLY A 69 15.03 16.44 -14.42
CA GLY A 69 15.64 17.76 -14.66
C GLY A 69 17.15 17.68 -14.88
N PHE A 70 17.86 17.04 -13.96
CA PHE A 70 19.30 16.84 -14.03
C PHE A 70 19.71 15.50 -13.42
N ILE A 71 20.63 14.82 -14.10
CA ILE A 71 21.23 13.56 -13.69
C ILE A 71 22.72 13.57 -14.00
N SER A 72 23.53 12.94 -13.14
CA SER A 72 24.97 12.86 -13.38
C SER A 72 25.28 11.83 -14.48
N PRO A 73 26.31 12.07 -15.32
CA PRO A 73 26.63 11.20 -16.46
C PRO A 73 26.86 9.73 -16.08
N HIS A 74 27.45 9.47 -14.92
CA HIS A 74 27.68 8.10 -14.43
C HIS A 74 26.37 7.35 -14.12
N ILE A 75 25.35 8.04 -13.59
CA ILE A 75 24.05 7.43 -13.28
C ILE A 75 23.25 7.24 -14.57
N ALA A 76 23.30 8.21 -15.49
CA ALA A 76 22.65 8.07 -16.80
C ALA A 76 23.16 6.84 -17.56
N LEU A 77 24.49 6.69 -17.68
CA LEU A 77 25.11 5.52 -18.31
C LEU A 77 24.72 4.19 -17.64
N THR A 78 24.50 4.20 -16.32
CA THR A 78 24.11 3.00 -15.59
C THR A 78 22.65 2.65 -15.82
N LEU A 79 21.75 3.63 -15.92
CA LEU A 79 20.35 3.42 -16.26
C LEU A 79 20.17 2.89 -17.69
N GLU A 80 20.87 3.50 -18.64
CA GLU A 80 20.84 3.08 -20.04
C GLU A 80 21.34 1.64 -20.22
N LYS A 81 22.41 1.25 -19.52
CA LYS A 81 22.91 -0.14 -19.49
C LYS A 81 21.88 -1.14 -18.94
N ASN A 82 20.95 -0.70 -18.09
CA ASN A 82 19.86 -1.52 -17.56
C ASN A 82 18.59 -1.42 -18.43
N GLY A 83 18.66 -0.83 -19.63
CA GLY A 83 17.54 -0.72 -20.56
C GLY A 83 16.52 0.35 -20.19
N ILE A 84 16.91 1.34 -19.37
CA ILE A 84 16.08 2.47 -18.99
C ILE A 84 16.56 3.69 -19.77
N GLU A 85 15.71 4.22 -20.64
CA GLU A 85 15.98 5.43 -21.41
C GLU A 85 15.98 6.66 -20.48
N VAL A 86 16.99 7.52 -20.58
CA VAL A 86 17.14 8.70 -19.74
C VAL A 86 16.86 9.96 -20.53
N ILE A 87 15.83 10.71 -20.12
CA ILE A 87 15.43 11.94 -20.80
C ILE A 87 15.65 13.13 -19.87
N THR A 88 16.50 14.05 -20.34
CA THR A 88 16.95 15.24 -19.61
C THR A 88 17.33 16.34 -20.61
N PRO A 89 17.15 17.62 -20.30
CA PRO A 89 16.49 18.17 -19.10
C PRO A 89 14.96 18.23 -19.27
N VAL A 90 14.23 17.79 -18.24
CA VAL A 90 12.76 17.89 -18.16
C VAL A 90 12.35 18.71 -16.94
N GLY A 91 11.46 19.68 -17.12
CA GLY A 91 10.92 20.52 -16.05
C GLY A 91 9.46 20.89 -16.28
N GLY A 92 8.85 21.54 -15.29
CA GLY A 92 7.41 21.84 -15.26
C GLY A 92 6.64 20.86 -14.38
N SER A 93 5.32 20.74 -14.62
CA SER A 93 4.51 19.75 -13.93
C SER A 93 4.79 18.33 -14.46
N VAL A 94 4.64 17.33 -13.60
CA VAL A 94 4.70 15.91 -13.96
C VAL A 94 3.74 15.64 -15.13
N MET A 95 2.51 16.16 -15.09
CA MET A 95 1.54 15.98 -16.17
C MET A 95 2.04 16.56 -17.51
N ASP A 96 2.66 17.73 -17.49
CA ASP A 96 3.22 18.35 -18.70
C ASP A 96 4.36 17.52 -19.28
N ALA A 97 5.21 16.96 -18.42
CA ALA A 97 6.31 16.07 -18.82
C ALA A 97 5.78 14.81 -19.52
N VAL A 98 4.71 14.20 -18.99
CA VAL A 98 4.05 13.04 -19.62
C VAL A 98 3.45 13.38 -20.98
N ILE A 99 2.78 14.53 -21.10
CA ILE A 99 2.19 14.99 -22.36
C ILE A 99 3.28 15.22 -23.41
N LYS A 100 4.37 15.90 -23.05
CA LYS A 100 5.50 16.15 -23.96
C LYS A 100 6.19 14.85 -24.39
N TYR A 101 6.31 13.88 -23.49
CA TYR A 101 6.84 12.55 -23.80
C TYR A 101 5.95 11.83 -24.83
N ARG A 102 4.63 11.82 -24.63
CA ARG A 102 3.68 11.23 -25.59
C ARG A 102 3.74 11.88 -26.97
N GLN A 103 4.04 13.18 -27.02
CA GLN A 103 4.14 13.95 -28.26
C GLN A 103 5.50 13.83 -28.95
N GLY A 104 6.47 13.13 -28.34
CA GLY A 104 7.84 13.07 -28.86
C GLY A 104 8.57 14.43 -28.80
N ALA A 105 8.09 15.37 -27.98
CA ALA A 105 8.54 16.76 -27.96
C ALA A 105 9.65 17.02 -26.92
N LEU A 106 10.28 15.96 -26.39
CA LEU A 106 11.31 16.08 -25.36
C LEU A 106 12.73 16.08 -25.95
N PRO A 107 13.68 16.81 -25.33
CA PRO A 107 15.08 16.82 -25.76
C PRO A 107 15.69 15.43 -25.64
N GLY A 108 16.37 14.95 -26.69
CA GLY A 108 17.03 13.63 -26.72
C GLY A 108 16.32 12.56 -27.54
N MET A 109 15.04 12.74 -27.89
CA MET A 109 14.30 11.85 -28.81
C MET A 109 14.63 12.07 -30.31
N ALA A 110 15.56 12.98 -30.63
CA ALA A 110 15.90 13.38 -31.99
C ALA A 110 17.00 12.54 -32.67
N GLY A 111 17.41 11.41 -32.07
CA GLY A 111 18.55 10.65 -32.57
C GLY A 111 18.57 9.19 -32.15
N ASP A 112 17.54 8.41 -32.50
CA ASP A 112 17.71 7.17 -33.26
C ASP A 112 16.33 6.71 -33.76
N SER A 113 16.25 6.42 -35.05
CA SER A 113 14.99 6.07 -35.71
C SER A 113 14.68 4.60 -35.50
N GLN A 114 13.95 4.27 -34.44
CA GLN A 114 13.12 3.06 -34.39
C GLN A 114 11.80 3.36 -33.69
N GLN A 115 10.91 3.93 -34.50
CA GLN A 115 9.53 4.21 -34.23
C GLN A 115 8.78 2.89 -33.95
N PRO A 116 8.23 2.63 -32.76
CA PRO A 116 7.10 1.73 -32.67
C PRO A 116 5.95 2.46 -33.35
N ASP A 117 5.44 1.90 -34.44
CA ASP A 117 4.34 2.41 -35.25
C ASP A 117 3.05 2.49 -34.40
N VAL A 118 2.93 3.54 -33.58
CA VAL A 118 1.71 3.88 -32.85
C VAL A 118 0.88 4.76 -33.78
N LYS A 119 0.04 4.09 -34.57
CA LYS A 119 -1.00 4.76 -35.35
C LYS A 119 -1.83 5.66 -34.43
N LEU A 120 -1.79 6.95 -34.74
CA LEU A 120 -2.55 8.03 -34.12
C LEU A 120 -4.05 7.75 -34.26
N ALA A 121 -4.64 7.04 -33.30
CA ALA A 121 -6.09 6.89 -33.22
C ALA A 121 -6.67 8.20 -32.67
N SER A 122 -7.20 9.02 -33.57
CA SER A 122 -8.09 10.14 -33.26
C SER A 122 -9.28 9.63 -32.42
N HIS A 123 -9.30 9.95 -31.12
CA HIS A 123 -10.41 9.57 -30.26
C HIS A 123 -11.61 10.51 -30.46
N THR A 124 -12.44 10.18 -31.46
CA THR A 124 -13.83 10.62 -31.52
C THR A 124 -14.73 9.38 -31.34
N GLY A 125 -14.93 8.97 -30.07
CA GLY A 125 -15.90 7.94 -29.58
C GLY A 125 -15.48 6.45 -29.65
N PRO A 126 -16.08 5.51 -28.87
CA PRO A 126 -16.93 5.64 -27.67
C PRO A 126 -16.12 5.29 -26.40
N GLN A 127 -15.69 6.31 -25.63
CA GLN A 127 -14.96 6.15 -24.36
C GLN A 127 -15.70 5.26 -23.34
N LEU A 128 -17.03 5.14 -23.47
CA LEU A 128 -17.86 4.35 -22.57
C LEU A 128 -17.55 2.85 -22.65
N GLN A 129 -17.30 2.30 -23.83
CA GLN A 129 -17.12 0.84 -23.99
C GLN A 129 -15.75 0.38 -23.46
N ALA A 130 -14.71 1.20 -23.65
CA ALA A 130 -13.39 0.96 -23.08
C ALA A 130 -13.42 1.10 -21.55
N ALA A 131 -14.11 2.13 -21.04
CA ALA A 131 -14.32 2.29 -19.59
C ALA A 131 -15.11 1.12 -18.99
N PHE A 132 -16.16 0.65 -19.67
CA PHE A 132 -16.96 -0.50 -19.22
C PHE A 132 -16.15 -1.79 -19.22
N ARG A 133 -15.31 -2.01 -20.24
CA ARG A 133 -14.41 -3.17 -20.30
C ARG A 133 -13.34 -3.11 -19.20
N LYS A 134 -12.86 -1.92 -18.84
CA LYS A 134 -11.91 -1.70 -17.73
C LYS A 134 -12.58 -1.97 -16.38
N ALA A 135 -13.78 -1.42 -16.17
CA ALA A 135 -14.58 -1.68 -14.97
C ALA A 135 -14.92 -3.17 -14.82
N ALA A 136 -15.34 -3.82 -15.91
CA ALA A 136 -15.60 -5.26 -15.91
C ALA A 136 -14.34 -6.05 -15.54
N ARG A 137 -13.19 -5.75 -16.16
CA ARG A 137 -11.93 -6.44 -15.85
C ARG A 137 -11.53 -6.29 -14.38
N GLN A 138 -11.68 -5.10 -13.80
CA GLN A 138 -11.41 -4.88 -12.37
C GLN A 138 -12.43 -5.58 -11.46
N PHE A 139 -13.71 -5.60 -11.86
CA PHE A 139 -14.73 -6.35 -11.14
C PHE A 139 -14.37 -7.85 -11.11
N PHE A 140 -14.02 -8.42 -12.25
CA PHE A 140 -13.59 -9.83 -12.35
C PHE A 140 -12.28 -10.11 -11.61
N SER A 141 -11.36 -9.14 -11.45
CA SER A 141 -10.16 -9.34 -10.63
C SER A 141 -10.43 -9.39 -9.13
N ILE A 142 -11.55 -8.81 -8.67
CA ILE A 142 -11.94 -8.82 -7.25
C ILE A 142 -12.76 -10.08 -6.91
N ILE A 143 -13.42 -10.72 -7.88
CA ILE A 143 -14.21 -11.95 -7.67
C ILE A 143 -13.42 -13.06 -6.97
N PRO A 144 -12.16 -13.39 -7.33
CA PRO A 144 -11.39 -14.41 -6.61
C PRO A 144 -11.16 -14.07 -5.14
N VAL A 145 -10.95 -12.79 -4.82
CA VAL A 145 -10.78 -12.33 -3.43
C VAL A 145 -12.11 -12.43 -2.67
N LEU A 146 -13.22 -11.97 -3.27
CA LEU A 146 -14.55 -12.09 -2.67
C LEU A 146 -14.95 -13.55 -2.48
N ALA A 147 -14.73 -14.40 -3.48
CA ALA A 147 -14.99 -15.84 -3.38
C ALA A 147 -14.13 -16.46 -2.28
N GLY A 148 -12.85 -16.09 -2.19
CA GLY A 148 -11.96 -16.50 -1.11
C GLY A 148 -12.47 -16.08 0.27
N VAL A 149 -12.88 -14.83 0.44
CA VAL A 149 -13.45 -14.31 1.70
C VAL A 149 -14.77 -15.00 2.03
N ILE A 150 -15.69 -15.16 1.08
CA ILE A 150 -16.98 -15.84 1.29
C ILE A 150 -16.75 -17.31 1.67
N LEU A 151 -15.83 -18.00 0.98
CA LEU A 151 -15.50 -19.38 1.28
C LEU A 151 -14.83 -19.50 2.65
N LEU A 152 -13.93 -18.58 2.99
CA LEU A 152 -13.30 -18.53 4.31
C LEU A 152 -14.32 -18.27 5.42
N VAL A 153 -15.26 -17.34 5.21
CA VAL A 153 -16.37 -17.07 6.14
C VAL A 153 -17.30 -18.27 6.25
N GLY A 154 -17.59 -18.96 5.15
CA GLY A 154 -18.38 -20.20 5.14
C GLY A 154 -17.68 -21.34 5.88
N LEU A 155 -16.38 -21.52 5.66
CA LEU A 155 -15.53 -22.48 6.36
C LEU A 155 -15.46 -22.16 7.85
N PHE A 156 -15.27 -20.88 8.19
CA PHE A 156 -15.30 -20.40 9.57
C PHE A 156 -16.64 -20.73 10.23
N ARG A 157 -17.77 -20.46 9.58
CA ARG A 157 -19.10 -20.84 10.11
C ARG A 157 -19.29 -22.36 10.22
N GLY A 158 -18.66 -23.15 9.35
CA GLY A 158 -18.72 -24.61 9.39
C GLY A 158 -17.90 -25.23 10.53
N PHE A 159 -16.73 -24.66 10.83
CA PHE A 159 -15.81 -25.16 11.85
C PHE A 159 -15.98 -24.49 13.21
N VAL A 160 -16.38 -23.22 13.23
CA VAL A 160 -16.61 -22.41 14.42
C VAL A 160 -18.10 -22.32 14.68
N SER A 161 -18.62 -23.37 15.31
CA SER A 161 -20.01 -23.42 15.77
C SER A 161 -20.24 -22.48 16.96
N GLN A 162 -21.48 -22.05 17.17
CA GLN A 162 -21.85 -21.26 18.37
C GLN A 162 -21.46 -21.98 19.68
N GLY A 163 -21.49 -23.32 19.71
CA GLY A 163 -21.06 -24.10 20.86
C GLY A 163 -19.56 -23.95 21.17
N LEU A 164 -18.71 -23.96 20.13
CA LEU A 164 -17.27 -23.72 20.30
C LEU A 164 -16.99 -22.29 20.79
N LEU A 165 -17.73 -21.31 20.27
CA LEU A 165 -17.60 -19.92 20.74
C LEU A 165 -18.01 -19.78 22.20
N LEU A 166 -19.08 -20.43 22.66
CA LEU A 166 -19.50 -20.39 24.07
C LEU A 166 -18.55 -21.15 25.02
N THR A 167 -17.76 -22.10 24.51
CA THR A 167 -16.69 -22.73 25.31
C THR A 167 -15.45 -21.85 25.48
N ILE A 168 -15.14 -21.01 24.48
CA ILE A 168 -14.00 -20.09 24.51
C ILE A 168 -14.39 -18.78 25.20
N PHE A 169 -15.57 -18.26 24.89
CA PHE A 169 -16.20 -17.09 25.47
C PHE A 169 -17.31 -17.54 26.42
N SER A 170 -16.92 -17.82 27.66
CA SER A 170 -17.79 -18.37 28.71
C SER A 170 -18.76 -17.34 29.28
N GLY A 171 -18.68 -16.08 28.83
CA GLY A 171 -19.40 -14.94 29.39
C GLY A 171 -18.67 -14.31 30.58
N ASN A 172 -17.55 -14.89 31.01
CA ASN A 172 -16.75 -14.31 32.08
C ASN A 172 -15.88 -13.19 31.53
N VAL A 173 -16.03 -11.98 32.08
CA VAL A 173 -15.32 -10.76 31.68
C VAL A 173 -13.83 -11.01 31.45
N ILE A 174 -13.14 -11.65 32.39
CA ILE A 174 -11.69 -11.80 32.33
C ILE A 174 -11.28 -12.78 31.23
N GLN A 175 -11.94 -13.94 31.13
CA GLN A 175 -11.60 -14.96 30.14
C GLN A 175 -11.90 -14.49 28.73
N ASP A 176 -13.06 -13.90 28.53
CA ASP A 176 -13.50 -13.40 27.24
C ASP A 176 -12.61 -12.26 26.73
N THR A 177 -12.25 -11.33 27.63
CA THR A 177 -11.32 -10.24 27.30
C THR A 177 -9.96 -10.80 26.89
N LEU A 178 -9.44 -11.79 27.63
CA LEU A 178 -8.12 -12.37 27.37
C LEU A 178 -8.10 -13.12 26.04
N TRP A 179 -9.12 -13.95 25.75
CA TRP A 179 -9.26 -14.64 24.48
C TRP A 179 -9.43 -13.67 23.31
N GLY A 180 -10.25 -12.64 23.48
CA GLY A 180 -10.42 -11.56 22.51
C GLY A 180 -9.08 -10.88 22.19
N ALA A 181 -8.34 -10.48 23.23
CA ALA A 181 -7.03 -9.84 23.08
C ALA A 181 -6.01 -10.76 22.38
N CYS A 182 -5.95 -12.05 22.72
CA CYS A 182 -5.05 -13.01 22.09
C CYS A 182 -5.34 -13.18 20.60
N ILE A 183 -6.61 -13.38 20.24
CA ILE A 183 -7.02 -13.56 18.84
C ILE A 183 -6.76 -12.26 18.05
N GLY A 184 -7.16 -11.11 18.59
CA GLY A 184 -6.93 -9.82 17.94
C GLY A 184 -5.45 -9.50 17.77
N SER A 185 -4.58 -9.89 18.70
CA SER A 185 -3.14 -9.62 18.59
C SER A 185 -2.44 -10.28 17.40
N VAL A 186 -2.95 -11.44 16.97
CA VAL A 186 -2.43 -12.18 15.82
C VAL A 186 -2.97 -11.60 14.52
N LEU A 187 -4.21 -11.12 14.55
CA LEU A 187 -4.90 -10.60 13.39
C LEU A 187 -4.48 -9.14 13.15
N SER A 188 -3.87 -8.86 12.01
CA SER A 188 -3.48 -7.50 11.60
C SER A 188 -4.15 -7.14 10.28
N GLY A 189 -4.63 -5.91 10.16
CA GLY A 189 -5.32 -5.42 8.97
C GLY A 189 -5.95 -4.05 9.19
N ASN A 190 -6.74 -3.60 8.21
CA ASN A 190 -7.44 -2.32 8.31
C ASN A 190 -8.41 -2.31 9.53
N PRO A 191 -8.36 -1.28 10.40
CA PRO A 191 -9.29 -1.14 11.53
C PRO A 191 -10.77 -1.32 11.15
N VAL A 192 -11.18 -0.92 9.93
CA VAL A 192 -12.56 -1.11 9.44
C VAL A 192 -13.02 -2.57 9.53
N ASN A 193 -12.13 -3.53 9.24
CA ASN A 193 -12.47 -4.95 9.27
C ASN A 193 -12.69 -5.47 10.70
N SER A 194 -12.02 -4.88 11.71
CA SER A 194 -12.21 -5.31 13.10
C SER A 194 -13.61 -4.96 13.61
N TYR A 195 -14.19 -3.84 13.16
CA TYR A 195 -15.58 -3.48 13.45
C TYR A 195 -16.58 -4.48 12.87
N VAL A 196 -16.40 -4.88 11.60
CA VAL A 196 -17.28 -5.86 10.94
C VAL A 196 -17.21 -7.23 11.65
N VAL A 197 -16.00 -7.69 11.95
CA VAL A 197 -15.79 -8.96 12.67
C VAL A 197 -16.39 -8.86 14.08
N GLY A 198 -16.13 -7.78 14.80
CA GLY A 198 -16.69 -7.52 16.13
C GLY A 198 -18.22 -7.60 16.12
N GLU A 199 -18.89 -6.93 15.17
CA GLU A 199 -20.34 -6.99 15.03
C GLU A 199 -20.85 -8.42 14.79
N THR A 200 -20.17 -9.19 13.93
CA THR A 200 -20.56 -10.58 13.67
C THR A 200 -20.40 -11.48 14.89
N LEU A 201 -19.33 -11.29 15.68
CA LEU A 201 -19.12 -12.05 16.92
C LEU A 201 -20.18 -11.74 17.97
N LEU A 202 -20.56 -10.46 18.11
CA LEU A 202 -21.66 -10.06 18.98
C LEU A 202 -22.99 -10.70 18.56
N LYS A 203 -23.31 -10.71 17.27
CA LYS A 203 -24.51 -11.40 16.74
C LYS A 203 -24.48 -12.91 16.97
N MET A 204 -23.30 -13.49 17.09
CA MET A 204 -23.10 -14.92 17.39
C MET A 204 -23.13 -15.22 18.90
N GLY A 205 -23.28 -14.22 19.77
CA GLY A 205 -23.40 -14.37 21.22
C GLY A 205 -22.11 -14.19 22.01
N VAL A 206 -21.02 -13.73 21.38
CA VAL A 206 -19.77 -13.39 22.09
C VAL A 206 -20.00 -12.16 22.97
N SER A 207 -19.38 -12.13 24.15
CA SER A 207 -19.51 -11.00 25.07
C SER A 207 -18.94 -9.69 24.49
N LEU A 208 -19.51 -8.58 24.95
CA LEU A 208 -19.06 -7.24 24.56
C LEU A 208 -17.59 -6.99 24.95
N PHE A 209 -17.16 -7.58 26.08
CA PHE A 209 -15.78 -7.54 26.56
C PHE A 209 -14.81 -8.23 25.59
N GLY A 210 -15.13 -9.45 25.14
CA GLY A 210 -14.28 -10.18 24.19
C GLY A 210 -14.19 -9.49 22.83
N ALA A 211 -15.31 -8.99 22.32
CA ALA A 211 -15.34 -8.25 21.05
C ALA A 211 -14.53 -6.94 21.13
N ALA A 212 -14.68 -6.17 22.20
CA ALA A 212 -13.92 -4.93 22.40
C ALA A 212 -12.41 -5.18 22.51
N ALA A 213 -12.01 -6.20 23.27
CA ALA A 213 -10.60 -6.59 23.43
C ALA A 213 -9.98 -7.04 22.11
N LEU A 214 -10.73 -7.80 21.30
CA LEU A 214 -10.31 -8.20 19.96
C LEU A 214 -10.08 -6.98 19.07
N MET A 215 -11.05 -6.07 19.00
CA MET A 215 -10.95 -4.90 18.14
C MET A 215 -9.77 -4.00 18.54
N LEU A 216 -9.57 -3.81 19.84
CA LEU A 216 -8.53 -2.92 20.36
C LEU A 216 -7.13 -3.52 20.21
N SER A 217 -6.98 -4.84 20.38
CA SER A 217 -5.71 -5.53 20.18
C SER A 217 -5.32 -5.68 18.71
N TRP A 218 -6.31 -5.90 17.82
CA TRP A 218 -6.12 -5.98 16.36
C TRP A 218 -5.34 -4.81 15.78
N VAL A 219 -5.62 -3.61 16.28
CA VAL A 219 -5.00 -2.38 15.76
C VAL A 219 -3.67 -2.08 16.45
N ASN A 220 -3.52 -2.43 17.72
CA ASN A 220 -2.42 -1.90 18.54
C ASN A 220 -1.27 -2.89 18.80
N VAL A 221 -1.52 -4.20 18.83
CA VAL A 221 -0.52 -5.19 19.25
C VAL A 221 0.36 -5.63 18.07
N GLY A 222 -0.24 -5.94 16.92
CA GLY A 222 0.50 -6.11 15.66
C GLY A 222 1.61 -7.16 15.70
N LEU A 223 1.37 -8.38 16.22
CA LEU A 223 2.39 -9.43 16.32
C LEU A 223 3.06 -9.77 14.97
N LEU A 224 2.33 -9.64 13.86
CA LEU A 224 2.85 -9.87 12.51
C LEU A 224 3.92 -8.85 12.10
N GLN A 225 3.88 -7.63 12.64
CA GLN A 225 4.85 -6.57 12.34
C GLN A 225 6.06 -6.58 13.27
N LEU A 226 6.03 -7.41 14.33
CA LEU A 226 7.09 -7.52 15.32
C LEU A 226 8.48 -7.80 14.72
N PRO A 227 8.67 -8.69 13.70
CA PRO A 227 9.98 -8.87 13.08
C PRO A 227 10.52 -7.60 12.42
N ALA A 228 9.64 -6.83 11.76
CA ALA A 228 10.00 -5.56 11.13
C ALA A 228 10.34 -4.51 12.21
N GLU A 229 9.54 -4.40 13.27
CA GLU A 229 9.82 -3.50 14.40
C GLU A 229 11.15 -3.84 15.10
N ILE A 230 11.47 -5.13 15.30
CA ILE A 230 12.75 -5.56 15.88
C ILE A 230 13.91 -5.09 15.00
N SER A 231 13.80 -5.22 13.68
CA SER A 231 14.86 -4.83 12.75
C SER A 231 15.10 -3.32 12.73
N ALA A 232 14.07 -2.51 12.97
CA ALA A 232 14.14 -1.05 12.92
C ALA A 232 14.49 -0.40 14.27
N LEU A 233 13.93 -0.91 15.38
CA LEU A 233 13.93 -0.25 16.70
C LEU A 233 14.62 -1.09 17.80
N GLY A 234 14.99 -2.34 17.49
CA GLY A 234 15.65 -3.26 18.40
C GLY A 234 14.70 -4.10 19.26
N THR A 235 15.16 -5.30 19.64
CA THR A 235 14.33 -6.34 20.27
C THR A 235 13.69 -5.90 21.58
N ARG A 236 14.46 -5.24 22.45
CA ARG A 236 13.97 -4.81 23.78
C ARG A 236 12.82 -3.83 23.68
N PHE A 237 12.92 -2.88 22.74
CA PHE A 237 11.86 -1.90 22.50
C PHE A 237 10.62 -2.56 21.91
N ALA A 238 10.77 -3.30 20.80
CA ALA A 238 9.63 -3.92 20.10
C ALA A 238 8.83 -4.87 21.01
N VAL A 239 9.53 -5.70 21.80
CA VAL A 239 8.89 -6.62 22.75
C VAL A 239 8.20 -5.84 23.88
N SER A 240 8.85 -4.83 24.46
CA SER A 240 8.24 -4.03 25.53
C SER A 240 7.01 -3.27 25.05
N ARG A 241 7.06 -2.67 23.86
CA ARG A 241 5.92 -1.99 23.21
C ARG A 241 4.76 -2.96 23.02
N THR A 242 5.02 -4.14 22.48
CA THR A 242 3.99 -5.14 22.17
C THR A 242 3.33 -5.67 23.43
N ILE A 243 4.12 -5.99 24.46
CA ILE A 243 3.58 -6.43 25.77
C ILE A 243 2.76 -5.32 26.42
N ALA A 244 3.28 -4.08 26.43
CA ALA A 244 2.55 -2.94 26.99
C ALA A 244 1.25 -2.68 26.23
N ALA A 245 1.26 -2.72 24.90
CA ALA A 245 0.09 -2.56 24.06
C ALA A 245 -0.96 -3.66 24.32
N PHE A 246 -0.53 -4.91 24.49
CA PHE A 246 -1.40 -6.03 24.81
C PHE A 246 -2.09 -5.85 26.17
N LEU A 247 -1.31 -5.54 27.21
CA LEU A 247 -1.85 -5.31 28.56
C LEU A 247 -2.79 -4.10 28.60
N MET A 248 -2.43 -3.01 27.92
CA MET A 248 -3.27 -1.83 27.81
C MET A 248 -4.56 -2.13 27.05
N ALA A 249 -4.52 -2.95 26.00
CA ALA A 249 -5.71 -3.32 25.26
C ALA A 249 -6.73 -4.06 26.15
N ILE A 250 -6.27 -4.97 27.01
CA ILE A 250 -7.11 -5.66 28.00
C ILE A 250 -7.74 -4.66 28.97
N VAL A 251 -6.93 -3.81 29.60
CA VAL A 251 -7.41 -2.84 30.61
C VAL A 251 -8.39 -1.84 29.99
N VAL A 252 -8.03 -1.26 28.85
CA VAL A 252 -8.87 -0.26 28.18
C VAL A 252 -10.17 -0.88 27.69
N SER A 253 -10.15 -2.10 27.12
CA SER A 253 -11.37 -2.74 26.65
C SER A 253 -12.39 -2.99 27.78
N ILE A 254 -11.94 -3.48 28.93
CA ILE A 254 -12.79 -3.66 30.13
C ILE A 254 -13.36 -2.30 30.58
N LEU A 255 -12.51 -1.28 30.71
CA LEU A 255 -12.93 0.06 31.11
C LEU A 255 -13.95 0.65 30.14
N THR A 256 -13.71 0.53 28.82
CA THR A 256 -14.63 1.02 27.79
C THR A 256 -16.00 0.39 27.94
N VAL A 257 -16.08 -0.93 28.08
CA VAL A 257 -17.36 -1.64 28.19
C VAL A 257 -18.12 -1.25 29.46
N ILE A 258 -17.42 -1.17 30.60
CA ILE A 258 -18.02 -0.72 31.88
C ILE A 258 -18.56 0.71 31.75
N LEU A 259 -17.78 1.63 31.18
CA LEU A 259 -18.16 3.03 31.01
C LEU A 259 -19.35 3.21 30.06
N THR A 260 -19.46 2.39 29.02
CA THR A 260 -20.60 2.40 28.09
C THR A 260 -21.87 1.75 28.64
N GLY A 261 -21.87 1.29 29.90
CA GLY A 261 -23.03 0.66 30.53
C GLY A 261 -23.25 -0.80 30.13
N GLY A 262 -22.22 -1.48 29.59
CA GLY A 262 -22.25 -2.91 29.35
C GLY A 262 -22.39 -3.66 30.67
N ARG A 263 -23.43 -4.50 30.79
CA ARG A 263 -23.63 -5.35 31.96
C ARG A 263 -22.61 -6.49 31.95
N VAL A 264 -21.99 -6.72 33.10
CA VAL A 264 -21.14 -7.88 33.43
C VAL A 264 -22.00 -9.14 33.50
#